data_AF-A0A4R4NCH4-F1
#
_entry.id   AF-A0A4R4NCH4-F1
#
_cell.length_a   1.000
_cell.length_b   1.000
_cell.length_c   1.000
_cell.angle_alpha   90.00
_cell.angle_beta   90.00
_cell.angle_gamma   90.00
#
_symmetry.space_group_name_H-M   'P 1'
#
loop_
_entity.id
_entity.type
_entity.pdbx_description
1 polymer ?
#
loop_
_entity_poly.entity_id
_entity_poly.type
_entity_poly.pdbx_seq_one_letter_code
_entity_poly.pdbx_strand_id
1 'polypeptide(L)'
;MTVGLPRRLALVAEPRAGESFASWVDRMAVRNGCPLWMIAEALGLDVRTSSDVRSLAYGVVATPERCRAIEAATGVRAEIVRGMHLEVFDGSAVNLSGVRMGDAESVRRTEGREWVQFFGSRACPKCLVASDGAWPL
;
A
#
# COMPACT_ATOMS: atom_id res chain seq x y z
N MET A 1 -26.47 19.39 -16.00
CA MET A 1 -25.67 18.21 -16.38
C MET A 1 -24.74 17.88 -15.22
N THR A 2 -25.05 16.86 -14.43
CA THR A 2 -24.15 16.35 -13.40
C THR A 2 -23.10 15.52 -14.11
N VAL A 3 -21.89 16.08 -14.25
CA VAL A 3 -20.73 15.29 -14.68
C VAL A 3 -20.56 14.20 -13.63
N GLY A 4 -20.69 12.93 -14.02
CA GLY A 4 -20.45 11.81 -13.13
C GLY A 4 -19.04 11.92 -12.55
N LEU A 5 -18.90 11.66 -11.24
CA LEU A 5 -17.59 11.71 -10.61
C LEU A 5 -16.62 10.79 -11.37
N PRO A 6 -15.38 11.23 -11.66
CA PRO A 6 -14.40 10.41 -12.35
C PRO A 6 -14.19 9.09 -11.59
N ARG A 7 -14.26 7.96 -12.33
CA ARG A 7 -14.15 6.61 -11.75
C ARG A 7 -12.70 6.18 -11.47
N ARG A 8 -11.72 7.00 -11.89
CA ARG A 8 -10.27 6.74 -11.83
C ARG A 8 -9.54 8.02 -11.45
N LEU A 9 -8.42 7.88 -10.74
CA LEU A 9 -7.47 8.97 -10.50
C LEU A 9 -6.94 9.52 -11.83
N ALA A 10 -6.89 10.85 -11.95
CA ALA A 10 -6.43 11.53 -13.16
C ALA A 10 -4.92 11.40 -13.37
N LEU A 11 -4.14 11.35 -12.29
CA LEU A 11 -2.70 11.15 -12.33
C LEU A 11 -2.32 9.92 -11.50
N VAL A 12 -1.78 8.93 -12.19
CA VAL A 12 -1.32 7.67 -11.62
C VAL A 12 0.17 7.50 -11.91
N ALA A 13 0.99 7.50 -10.86
CA ALA A 13 2.39 7.13 -10.94
C ALA A 13 2.51 5.66 -11.36
N GLU A 14 3.37 5.37 -12.33
CA GLU A 14 3.62 3.99 -12.73
C GLU A 14 4.34 3.22 -11.60
N PRO A 15 3.84 2.04 -11.18
CA PRO A 15 4.55 1.18 -10.24
C PRO A 15 5.90 0.73 -10.79
N ARG A 16 6.92 0.64 -9.93
CA ARG A 16 8.21 0.08 -10.31
C ARG A 16 8.31 -1.41 -9.98
N ALA A 17 9.12 -2.13 -10.74
CA ALA A 17 9.40 -3.53 -10.46
C ALA A 17 10.03 -3.69 -9.06
N GLY A 18 9.44 -4.56 -8.24
CA GLY A 18 9.88 -4.80 -6.86
C GLY A 18 9.58 -3.65 -5.89
N GLU A 19 8.76 -2.67 -6.26
CA GLU A 19 8.34 -1.59 -5.36
C GLU A 19 7.32 -2.10 -4.33
N SER A 20 7.46 -1.65 -3.08
CA SER A 20 6.46 -1.91 -2.04
C SER A 20 5.18 -1.09 -2.28
N PHE A 21 4.02 -1.64 -1.90
CA PHE A 21 2.74 -0.96 -2.12
C PHE A 21 2.68 0.38 -1.37
N ALA A 22 3.20 0.46 -0.15
CA ALA A 22 3.27 1.71 0.61
C ALA A 22 4.11 2.78 -0.10
N SER A 23 5.29 2.42 -0.64
CA SER A 23 6.09 3.33 -1.46
C SER A 23 5.32 3.89 -2.64
N TRP A 24 4.59 3.03 -3.35
CA TRP A 24 3.83 3.44 -4.50
C TRP A 24 2.72 4.44 -4.12
N VAL A 25 2.01 4.22 -3.01
CA VAL A 25 1.01 5.16 -2.49
C VAL A 25 1.64 6.49 -2.05
N ASP A 26 2.82 6.47 -1.42
CA ASP A 26 3.56 7.69 -1.07
C ASP A 26 3.96 8.50 -2.32
N ARG A 27 4.49 7.83 -3.35
CA ARG A 27 4.84 8.45 -4.63
C ARG A 27 3.61 9.01 -5.36
N MET A 28 2.48 8.32 -5.28
CA MET A 28 1.19 8.81 -5.78
C MET A 28 0.81 10.13 -5.11
N ALA A 29 0.94 10.22 -3.78
CA ALA A 29 0.61 11.42 -3.01
C ALA A 29 1.52 12.60 -3.39
N VAL A 30 2.83 12.36 -3.48
CA VAL A 30 3.81 13.36 -3.94
C VAL A 30 3.49 13.83 -5.36
N ARG A 31 3.20 12.92 -6.30
CA ARG A 31 2.87 13.27 -7.69
C ARG A 31 1.57 14.06 -7.82
N ASN A 32 0.57 13.75 -7.01
CA ASN A 32 -0.71 14.47 -6.98
C ASN A 32 -0.67 15.75 -6.12
N GLY A 33 0.44 16.04 -5.44
CA GLY A 33 0.58 17.23 -4.60
C GLY A 33 -0.39 17.25 -3.42
N CYS A 34 -0.78 16.08 -2.89
CA CYS A 34 -1.78 15.97 -1.85
C CYS A 34 -1.27 15.14 -0.66
N PRO A 35 -1.86 15.34 0.53
CA PRO A 35 -1.66 14.44 1.67
C PRO A 35 -1.93 12.97 1.35
N LEU A 36 -1.15 12.07 1.95
CA LEU A 36 -1.24 10.62 1.79
C LEU A 36 -2.65 10.05 2.01
N TRP A 37 -3.38 10.55 3.00
CA TRP A 37 -4.72 10.08 3.33
C TRP A 37 -5.73 10.27 2.20
N MET A 38 -5.55 11.26 1.31
CA MET A 38 -6.42 11.47 0.16
C MET A 38 -6.22 10.40 -0.90
N ILE A 39 -4.97 10.02 -1.18
CA ILE A 39 -4.69 8.90 -2.09
C ILE A 39 -5.22 7.62 -1.49
N ALA A 40 -4.95 7.37 -0.23
CA ALA A 40 -5.40 6.15 0.41
C ALA A 40 -6.95 6.05 0.44
N GLU A 41 -7.67 7.15 0.70
CA GLU A 41 -9.13 7.21 0.55
C GLU A 41 -9.57 6.92 -0.89
N ALA A 42 -8.92 7.52 -1.89
CA ALA A 42 -9.24 7.29 -3.30
C ALA A 42 -8.99 5.85 -3.75
N LEU A 43 -8.07 5.14 -3.09
CA LEU A 43 -7.80 3.71 -3.30
C LEU A 43 -8.74 2.80 -2.48
N GLY A 44 -9.67 3.36 -1.71
CA GLY A 44 -10.59 2.62 -0.85
C GLY A 44 -9.89 1.98 0.36
N LEU A 45 -8.77 2.55 0.79
CA LEU A 45 -8.03 2.10 1.98
C LEU A 45 -8.63 2.79 3.21
N ASP A 46 -8.99 1.99 4.22
CA ASP A 46 -9.51 2.53 5.46
C ASP A 46 -8.37 3.11 6.32
N VAL A 47 -8.17 4.42 6.20
CA VAL A 47 -7.18 5.19 6.97
C VAL A 47 -7.86 5.95 8.11
N ARG A 48 -9.20 5.97 8.17
CA ARG A 48 -9.98 6.80 9.09
C ARG A 48 -10.15 6.16 10.46
N THR A 49 -10.04 4.84 10.56
CA THR A 49 -10.15 4.10 11.83
C THR A 49 -8.87 4.15 12.68
N SER A 50 -7.73 4.59 12.12
CA SER A 50 -6.52 4.91 12.87
C SER A 50 -6.24 6.40 12.80
N SER A 51 -6.26 7.11 13.93
CA SER A 51 -5.79 8.50 14.03
C SER A 51 -4.33 8.70 13.61
N ASP A 52 -3.62 7.62 13.31
CA ASP A 52 -2.26 7.62 12.78
C ASP A 52 -2.22 6.91 11.42
N VAL A 53 -2.07 7.71 10.35
CA VAL A 53 -1.77 7.26 8.99
C VAL A 53 -0.50 6.41 8.95
N ARG A 54 0.32 6.34 10.01
CA ARG A 54 1.44 5.37 10.09
C ARG A 54 0.98 3.93 10.33
N SER A 55 -0.32 3.68 10.53
CA SER A 55 -0.89 2.35 10.81
C SER A 55 -1.27 1.52 9.58
N LEU A 56 -0.74 1.90 8.42
CA LEU A 56 -1.15 1.42 7.11
C LEU A 56 -0.55 0.06 6.75
N ALA A 57 -0.92 -0.97 7.50
CA ALA A 57 -0.68 -2.37 7.15
C ALA A 57 -1.39 -2.81 5.84
N TYR A 58 -1.87 -1.87 5.02
CA TYR A 58 -2.53 -2.15 3.74
C TYR A 58 -1.59 -2.81 2.72
N GLY A 59 -0.26 -2.75 2.91
CA GLY A 59 0.74 -3.33 2.02
C GLY A 59 1.17 -4.73 2.44
N VAL A 60 0.51 -5.33 3.43
CA VAL A 60 0.88 -6.64 3.96
C VAL A 60 0.17 -7.75 3.18
N VAL A 61 -1.16 -7.78 3.17
CA VAL A 61 -1.98 -8.82 2.51
C VAL A 61 -2.86 -8.19 1.43
N ALA A 62 -2.88 -8.83 0.25
CA ALA A 62 -3.58 -8.37 -0.93
C ALA A 62 -4.90 -9.13 -1.12
N THR A 63 -6.02 -8.62 -0.60
CA THR A 63 -7.32 -9.26 -0.87
C THR A 63 -7.72 -9.07 -2.34
N PRO A 64 -8.33 -10.08 -3.00
CA PRO A 64 -8.75 -9.96 -4.39
C PRO A 64 -9.68 -8.77 -4.64
N GLU A 65 -10.57 -8.48 -3.69
CA GLU A 65 -11.51 -7.36 -3.75
C GLU A 65 -10.77 -6.02 -3.75
N ARG A 66 -9.75 -5.89 -2.90
CA ARG A 66 -8.94 -4.67 -2.81
C ARG A 66 -8.09 -4.46 -4.06
N CYS A 67 -7.45 -5.51 -4.58
CA CYS A 67 -6.70 -5.41 -5.84
C CYS A 67 -7.58 -4.95 -7.00
N ARG A 68 -8.80 -5.49 -7.13
CA ARG A 68 -9.76 -5.07 -8.17
C ARG A 68 -10.23 -3.62 -7.98
N ALA A 69 -10.46 -3.18 -6.73
CA ALA A 69 -10.81 -1.80 -6.45
C ALA A 69 -9.69 -0.82 -6.82
N ILE A 70 -8.44 -1.17 -6.49
CA ILE A 70 -7.26 -0.39 -6.87
C ILE A 70 -7.10 -0.36 -8.38
N GLU A 71 -7.28 -1.49 -9.07
CA GLU A 71 -7.23 -1.54 -10.53
C GLU A 71 -8.29 -0.66 -11.17
N ALA A 72 -9.53 -0.66 -10.66
CA ALA A 72 -10.57 0.24 -11.14
C ALA A 72 -10.20 1.72 -10.91
N ALA A 73 -9.65 2.06 -9.74
CA ALA A 73 -9.30 3.42 -9.36
C ALA A 73 -8.03 3.95 -10.03
N THR A 74 -7.14 3.08 -10.51
CA THR A 74 -5.80 3.46 -10.97
C THR A 74 -5.44 2.94 -12.36
N GLY A 75 -6.17 1.96 -12.90
CA GLY A 75 -5.84 1.24 -14.12
C GLY A 75 -4.57 0.38 -14.05
N VAL A 76 -3.96 0.25 -12.87
CA VAL A 76 -2.84 -0.68 -12.63
C VAL A 76 -3.42 -2.08 -12.41
N ARG A 77 -2.96 -3.06 -13.18
CA ARG A 77 -3.46 -4.43 -13.11
C ARG A 77 -3.39 -5.01 -11.70
N ALA A 78 -4.43 -5.73 -11.28
CA ALA A 78 -4.50 -6.38 -9.98
C ALA A 78 -3.28 -7.26 -9.66
N GLU A 79 -2.69 -7.92 -10.65
CA GLU A 79 -1.48 -8.77 -10.48
C GLU A 79 -0.26 -7.95 -10.08
N ILE A 80 -0.09 -6.75 -10.66
CA ILE A 80 1.00 -5.84 -10.28
C ILE A 80 0.78 -5.39 -8.84
N VAL A 81 -0.44 -4.97 -8.52
CA VAL A 81 -0.80 -4.53 -7.16
C VAL A 81 -0.49 -5.61 -6.12
N ARG A 82 -0.89 -6.85 -6.39
CA ARG A 82 -0.61 -8.02 -5.54
C ARG A 82 0.88 -8.24 -5.34
N GLY A 83 1.68 -8.12 -6.41
CA GLY A 83 3.13 -8.27 -6.38
C GLY A 83 3.87 -7.21 -5.54
N MET A 84 3.20 -6.14 -5.13
CA MET A 84 3.74 -5.10 -4.25
C MET A 84 3.41 -5.32 -2.76
N HIS A 85 2.76 -6.43 -2.40
CA HIS A 85 2.40 -6.76 -1.01
C HIS A 85 3.33 -7.80 -0.41
N LEU A 86 3.62 -7.69 0.89
CA LEU A 86 4.55 -8.58 1.59
C LEU A 86 4.14 -10.05 1.56
N GLU A 87 2.86 -10.33 1.31
CA GLU A 87 2.31 -11.68 1.09
C GLU A 87 3.05 -12.50 0.03
N VAL A 88 3.76 -11.88 -0.92
CA VAL A 88 4.63 -12.62 -1.87
C VAL A 88 5.74 -13.42 -1.18
N PHE A 89 6.08 -13.07 0.07
CA PHE A 89 7.09 -13.75 0.88
C PHE A 89 6.49 -14.67 1.95
N ASP A 90 5.17 -14.83 2.00
CA ASP A 90 4.51 -15.69 2.98
C ASP A 90 4.94 -17.15 2.83
N GLY A 91 5.21 -17.81 3.96
CA GLY A 91 5.74 -19.17 4.01
C GLY A 91 7.23 -19.31 3.65
N SER A 92 7.93 -18.21 3.39
CA SER A 92 9.38 -18.21 3.14
C SER A 92 10.15 -17.31 4.09
N ALA A 93 10.04 -15.99 3.94
CA ALA A 93 10.73 -15.00 4.77
C ALA A 93 9.86 -14.42 5.89
N VAL A 94 8.53 -14.50 5.74
CA VAL A 94 7.54 -14.11 6.76
C VAL A 94 6.47 -15.17 6.88
N ASN A 95 5.86 -15.29 8.06
CA ASN A 95 4.64 -16.05 8.26
C ASN A 95 3.47 -15.12 8.58
N LEU A 96 2.56 -14.96 7.62
CA LEU A 96 1.38 -14.10 7.74
C LEU A 96 0.15 -14.88 8.23
N SER A 97 0.32 -16.12 8.69
CA SER A 97 -0.75 -16.91 9.27
C SER A 97 -1.41 -16.19 10.44
N GLY A 98 -2.68 -15.84 10.28
CA GLY A 98 -3.47 -15.19 11.31
C GLY A 98 -3.60 -13.66 11.15
N VAL A 99 -2.98 -13.06 10.13
CA VAL A 99 -3.28 -11.68 9.72
C VAL A 99 -4.72 -11.60 9.24
N ARG A 100 -5.52 -10.73 9.87
CA ARG A 100 -6.89 -10.43 9.46
C ARG A 100 -6.97 -8.96 9.09
N MET A 101 -7.26 -8.69 7.81
CA MET A 101 -7.39 -7.31 7.33
C MET A 101 -8.54 -6.60 8.03
N GLY A 102 -8.26 -5.40 8.57
CA GLY A 102 -9.21 -4.63 9.39
C GLY A 102 -9.15 -4.94 10.89
N ASP A 103 -8.42 -5.98 11.32
CA ASP A 103 -8.16 -6.29 12.73
C ASP A 103 -6.71 -5.91 13.07
N ALA A 104 -6.53 -4.70 13.61
CA ALA A 104 -5.23 -4.16 13.98
C ALA A 104 -4.48 -5.01 15.03
N GLU A 105 -5.19 -5.74 15.88
CA GLU A 105 -4.56 -6.60 16.89
C GLU A 105 -3.93 -7.83 16.22
N SER A 106 -4.63 -8.44 15.26
CA SER A 106 -4.09 -9.56 14.49
C SER A 106 -2.80 -9.20 13.74
N VAL A 107 -2.77 -7.99 13.16
CA VAL A 107 -1.61 -7.47 12.43
C VAL A 107 -0.45 -7.24 13.38
N ARG A 108 -0.66 -6.55 14.51
CA ARG A 108 0.39 -6.31 15.52
C ARG A 108 0.95 -7.60 16.12
N ARG A 109 0.08 -8.57 16.40
CA ARG A 109 0.51 -9.87 16.94
C ARG A 109 1.41 -10.63 15.96
N THR A 110 1.11 -10.52 14.67
CA THR A 110 1.94 -11.13 13.62
C THR A 110 3.26 -10.38 13.49
N GLU A 111 3.23 -9.04 13.42
CA GLU A 111 4.45 -8.21 13.37
C GLU A 111 5.43 -8.56 14.50
N GLY A 112 4.93 -8.67 15.74
CA GLY A 112 5.79 -8.97 16.91
C GLY A 112 6.43 -10.37 16.91
N ARG A 113 6.06 -11.26 15.99
CA ARG A 113 6.64 -12.60 15.84
C ARG A 113 7.60 -12.70 14.67
N GLU A 114 7.52 -11.76 13.74
CA GLU A 114 8.22 -11.78 12.47
C GLU A 114 9.32 -10.73 12.43
N TRP A 115 10.33 -10.92 11.57
CA TRP A 115 11.38 -9.93 11.35
C TRP A 115 10.92 -8.88 10.32
N VAL A 116 9.79 -8.24 10.59
CA VAL A 116 9.12 -7.31 9.68
C VAL A 116 8.52 -6.15 10.45
N GLN A 117 8.35 -5.02 9.78
CA GLN A 117 7.68 -3.85 10.33
C GLN A 117 6.49 -3.49 9.44
N PHE A 118 5.29 -3.71 9.95
CA PHE A 118 4.04 -3.38 9.27
C PHE A 118 3.60 -1.94 9.56
N PHE A 119 4.07 -1.36 10.67
CA PHE A 119 3.70 -0.01 11.10
C PHE A 119 4.89 0.94 10.97
N GLY A 120 4.72 1.93 10.08
CA GLY A 120 5.75 2.92 9.74
C GLY A 120 6.88 2.36 8.86
N SER A 121 7.49 3.23 8.07
CA SER A 121 8.60 2.86 7.17
C SER A 121 9.94 3.30 7.76
N ARG A 122 10.92 2.38 7.80
CA ARG A 122 12.34 2.73 7.94
C ARG A 122 12.95 2.68 6.54
N ALA A 123 13.26 3.85 6.00
CA ALA A 123 13.88 3.96 4.68
C ALA A 123 15.29 4.54 4.79
N CYS A 124 16.20 4.05 3.95
CA CYS A 124 17.53 4.66 3.80
C CYS A 124 17.43 5.87 2.86
N PRO A 125 17.76 7.10 3.30
CA PRO A 125 17.63 8.29 2.45
C PRO A 125 18.47 8.22 1.18
N LYS A 126 19.69 7.65 1.26
CA LYS A 126 20.55 7.49 0.07
C LYS A 126 19.95 6.51 -0.94
N CYS A 127 19.35 5.43 -0.47
CA CYS A 127 18.69 4.47 -1.34
C CYS A 127 17.46 5.08 -2.01
N LEU A 128 16.65 5.86 -1.28
CA LEU A 128 15.52 6.59 -1.86
C LEU A 128 15.97 7.57 -2.96
N VAL A 129 17.09 8.27 -2.77
CA VAL A 129 17.63 9.14 -3.82
C VAL A 129 18.05 8.31 -5.05
N ALA A 130 18.75 7.21 -4.83
CA ALA A 130 19.22 6.33 -5.91
C ALA A 130 18.07 5.64 -6.67
N SER A 131 16.96 5.38 -5.99
CA SER A 131 15.77 4.72 -6.55
C SER A 131 14.68 5.70 -6.95
N ASP A 132 14.95 7.01 -7.04
CA ASP A 132 13.98 8.08 -7.36
C ASP A 132 12.68 7.95 -6.55
N GLY A 133 12.85 7.79 -5.23
CA GLY A 133 11.79 7.73 -4.23
C GLY A 133 11.08 6.37 -4.09
N ALA A 134 11.44 5.35 -4.86
CA ALA A 134 10.79 4.04 -4.77
C ALA A 134 11.48 3.13 -3.74
N TRP A 135 10.74 2.68 -2.74
CA TRP A 135 11.24 1.75 -1.72
C TRP A 135 10.92 0.30 -2.10
N PRO A 136 11.90 -0.61 -2.07
CA PRO A 136 11.69 -2.01 -2.41
C PRO A 136 10.71 -2.69 -1.44
N LEU A 137 10.04 -3.72 -1.96
CA LEU A 137 9.28 -4.70 -1.19
C LEU A 137 10.20 -5.67 -0.45
#